data_AF-A0A090N6U4-F1
#
_entry.id   AF-A0A090N6U4-F1
#
_cell.length_a   1.000
_cell.length_b   1.000
_cell.length_c   1.000
_cell.angle_alpha   90.00
_cell.angle_beta   90.00
_cell.angle_gamma   90.00
#
_symmetry.space_group_name_H-M   'P 1'
#
loop_
_entity.id
_entity.type
_entity.pdbx_description
1 polymer ?
#
loop_
_entity_poly.entity_id
_entity_poly.type
_entity_poly.pdbx_seq_one_letter_code
_entity_poly.pdbx_strand_id
1 'polypeptide(L)'
;MKSAIGIIQPAMEKFYGLLNDDQKARLAAMSPREKQGGKGATSSDGSCGITSLSDAVAWPTDEINKRLQPSDAQKVKLTALQDATFKAADSLKATCRPSTALTPPARLAAASERLDALLGAVKSVHAALDDFYGTLSDEQKAQFEAIGPDRSGSQQASNEDAEDQPAQRRSRGRRHHRHGIHGVESVLRHIITIVR
;
A
#
# COMPACT_ATOMS: atom_id res chain seq x y z
N MET A 1 -8.38 8.55 9.63
CA MET A 1 -9.34 8.57 8.50
C MET A 1 -10.70 7.98 8.86
N LYS A 2 -10.81 6.73 9.37
CA LYS A 2 -12.11 6.15 9.78
C LYS A 2 -12.90 7.03 10.77
N SER A 3 -12.22 7.56 11.79
CA SER A 3 -12.86 8.47 12.76
C SER A 3 -13.44 9.73 12.13
N ALA A 4 -12.80 10.28 11.09
CA ALA A 4 -13.31 11.44 10.37
C ALA A 4 -14.58 11.11 9.57
N ILE A 5 -14.64 9.92 8.95
CA ILE A 5 -15.85 9.43 8.29
C ILE A 5 -16.99 9.28 9.30
N GLY A 6 -16.72 8.73 10.49
CA GLY A 6 -17.71 8.61 11.56
C GLY A 6 -18.28 9.94 12.05
N ILE A 7 -17.54 11.04 11.94
CA ILE A 7 -18.01 12.39 12.26
C ILE A 7 -18.92 12.94 11.14
N ILE A 8 -18.57 12.68 9.88
CA ILE A 8 -19.26 13.26 8.70
C ILE A 8 -20.54 12.48 8.36
N GLN A 9 -20.54 11.17 8.56
CA GLN A 9 -21.63 10.29 8.13
C GLN A 9 -23.01 10.67 8.70
N PRO A 10 -23.17 10.93 10.01
CA PRO A 10 -24.48 11.30 10.56
C PRO A 10 -25.00 12.63 9.98
N ALA A 11 -24.10 13.59 9.76
CA ALA A 11 -24.45 14.88 9.16
C ALA A 11 -24.89 14.72 7.70
N MET A 12 -24.21 13.86 6.94
CA MET A 12 -24.53 13.56 5.55
C MET A 12 -25.87 12.82 5.40
N GLU A 13 -26.13 11.82 6.24
CA GLU A 13 -27.40 11.10 6.27
C GLU A 13 -28.57 12.03 6.60
N LYS A 14 -28.40 12.89 7.62
CA LYS A 14 -29.40 13.89 7.99
C LYS A 14 -29.68 14.87 6.84
N PHE A 15 -28.63 15.40 6.21
CA PHE A 15 -28.77 16.30 5.06
C PHE A 15 -29.53 15.62 3.91
N TYR A 16 -29.13 14.41 3.55
CA TYR A 16 -29.77 13.67 2.45
C TYR A 16 -31.24 13.32 2.75
N GLY A 17 -31.57 13.07 4.02
CA GLY A 17 -32.95 12.84 4.46
C GLY A 17 -33.88 14.04 4.32
N LEU A 18 -33.35 15.27 4.38
CA LEU A 18 -34.12 16.51 4.22
C LEU A 18 -34.45 16.86 2.76
N LEU A 19 -33.78 16.20 1.80
CA LEU A 19 -33.99 16.47 0.38
C LEU A 19 -35.24 15.77 -0.16
N ASN A 20 -35.92 16.42 -1.10
CA ASN A 20 -36.97 15.77 -1.89
C ASN A 20 -36.37 14.88 -3.00
N ASP A 21 -37.21 14.14 -3.71
CA ASP A 21 -36.76 13.15 -4.70
C ASP A 21 -36.04 13.79 -5.90
N ASP A 22 -36.50 14.95 -6.37
CA ASP A 22 -35.81 15.70 -7.43
C ASP A 22 -34.42 16.19 -7.01
N GLN A 23 -34.30 16.70 -5.78
CA GLN A 23 -33.02 17.15 -5.21
C GLN A 23 -32.06 15.96 -5.03
N LYS A 24 -32.55 14.82 -4.54
CA LYS A 24 -31.78 13.58 -4.40
C LYS A 24 -31.27 13.08 -5.75
N ALA A 25 -32.15 13.05 -6.76
CA ALA A 25 -31.79 12.61 -8.11
C ALA A 25 -30.73 13.51 -8.76
N ARG A 26 -30.87 14.83 -8.63
CA ARG A 26 -29.87 15.80 -9.11
C ARG A 26 -28.53 15.62 -8.42
N LEU A 27 -28.54 15.46 -7.10
CA LEU A 27 -27.32 15.28 -6.30
C LEU A 27 -26.61 13.94 -6.61
N ALA A 28 -27.37 12.86 -6.80
CA ALA A 28 -26.82 11.58 -7.23
C ALA A 28 -26.20 11.65 -8.64
N ALA A 29 -26.84 12.37 -9.57
CA ALA A 29 -26.36 12.59 -10.93
C ALA A 29 -25.07 13.45 -11.02
N MET A 30 -24.80 14.28 -10.00
CA MET A 30 -23.55 15.04 -9.89
C MET A 30 -22.35 14.19 -9.45
N SER A 31 -22.56 12.93 -9.06
CA SER A 31 -21.44 12.03 -8.77
C SER A 31 -20.54 11.91 -10.00
N PRO A 32 -19.21 11.84 -9.84
CA PRO A 32 -18.30 11.61 -10.95
C PRO A 32 -18.70 10.29 -11.60
N ARG A 33 -19.39 10.39 -12.74
CA ARG A 33 -19.73 9.27 -13.59
C ARG A 33 -18.41 8.75 -14.11
N GLU A 34 -17.96 7.60 -13.59
CA GLU A 34 -16.92 6.82 -14.26
C GLU A 34 -17.36 6.69 -15.71
N LYS A 35 -16.60 7.30 -16.63
CA LYS A 35 -16.93 7.36 -18.05
C LYS A 35 -16.95 5.93 -18.61
N GLN A 36 -18.13 5.32 -18.65
CA GLN A 36 -18.41 4.27 -19.61
C GLN A 36 -18.43 4.90 -21.01
N GLY A 37 -17.39 4.61 -21.81
CA GLY A 37 -17.39 4.87 -23.25
C GLY A 37 -16.14 5.60 -23.77
N GLY A 38 -15.11 4.82 -24.13
CA GLY A 38 -13.96 5.30 -24.90
C GLY A 38 -12.92 4.21 -25.08
N LYS A 39 -12.91 3.54 -26.24
CA LYS A 39 -11.87 2.60 -26.64
C LYS A 39 -10.52 3.34 -26.68
N GLY A 40 -9.68 3.12 -25.67
CA GLY A 40 -8.31 3.61 -25.59
C GLY A 40 -7.58 2.83 -24.51
N ALA A 41 -6.70 1.93 -24.92
CA ALA A 41 -5.97 1.04 -24.04
C ALA A 41 -5.01 1.82 -23.12
N THR A 42 -5.41 1.97 -21.87
CA THR A 42 -4.61 1.88 -20.64
C THR A 42 -5.59 1.78 -19.49
N SER A 43 -5.66 0.60 -18.88
CA SER A 43 -6.61 0.22 -17.84
C SER A 43 -6.57 1.17 -16.64
N SER A 44 -7.49 2.13 -16.59
CA SER A 44 -7.96 2.70 -15.33
C SER A 44 -9.23 1.96 -14.95
N ASP A 45 -9.03 0.72 -14.51
CA ASP A 45 -10.06 0.01 -13.75
C ASP A 45 -10.39 0.88 -12.53
N GLY A 46 -11.66 0.91 -12.12
CA GLY A 46 -12.17 1.62 -10.93
C GLY A 46 -11.63 1.06 -9.60
N SER A 47 -10.41 0.55 -9.62
CA SER A 47 -9.60 0.08 -8.52
C SER A 47 -9.15 1.27 -7.67
N CYS A 48 -8.99 1.06 -6.37
CA CYS A 48 -8.56 2.06 -5.39
C CYS A 48 -7.11 2.57 -5.65
N GLY A 49 -6.69 2.92 -6.86
CA GLY A 49 -5.27 3.15 -7.19
C GLY A 49 -4.34 1.95 -6.90
N ILE A 50 -4.89 0.84 -6.37
CA ILE A 50 -4.23 -0.42 -6.07
C ILE A 50 -4.33 -1.23 -7.36
N THR A 51 -3.63 -0.79 -8.39
CA THR A 51 -3.31 -1.64 -9.55
C THR A 51 -2.22 -2.65 -9.21
N SER A 52 -1.70 -2.62 -7.98
CA SER A 52 -0.47 -3.31 -7.65
C SER A 52 -0.62 -4.45 -6.65
N LEU A 53 -1.53 -4.48 -5.67
CA LEU A 53 -1.48 -5.54 -4.64
C LEU A 53 -1.64 -6.99 -5.19
N SER A 54 -2.32 -7.19 -6.32
CA SER A 54 -2.39 -8.52 -6.95
C SER A 54 -1.20 -8.85 -7.87
N ASP A 55 -0.58 -7.84 -8.48
CA ASP A 55 0.60 -7.98 -9.35
C ASP A 55 1.94 -7.70 -8.60
N ALA A 56 1.89 -7.25 -7.35
CA ALA A 56 3.02 -6.81 -6.52
C ALA A 56 3.33 -7.73 -5.34
N VAL A 57 2.73 -8.92 -5.28
CA VAL A 57 3.11 -9.93 -4.29
C VAL A 57 3.75 -11.11 -5.03
N ALA A 58 4.84 -10.85 -5.74
CA ALA A 58 5.85 -11.88 -5.92
C ALA A 58 6.53 -12.08 -4.55
N TRP A 59 5.86 -12.81 -3.67
CA TRP A 59 6.35 -13.06 -2.32
C TRP A 59 7.71 -13.78 -2.40
N PRO A 60 8.79 -13.20 -1.87
CA PRO A 60 10.14 -13.66 -2.16
C PRO A 60 10.63 -14.67 -1.12
N THR A 61 9.92 -15.80 -1.06
CA THR A 61 10.25 -16.94 -0.18
C THR A 61 11.70 -17.37 -0.35
N ASP A 62 12.20 -17.45 -1.59
CA ASP A 62 13.55 -17.95 -1.87
C ASP A 62 14.65 -17.05 -1.29
N GLU A 63 14.50 -15.73 -1.40
CA GLU A 63 15.48 -14.79 -0.86
C GLU A 63 15.48 -14.80 0.67
N ILE A 64 14.29 -14.86 1.30
CA ILE A 64 14.16 -14.95 2.75
C ILE A 64 14.77 -16.25 3.26
N ASN A 65 14.48 -17.38 2.60
CA ASN A 65 15.05 -18.68 2.95
C ASN A 65 16.56 -18.71 2.81
N LYS A 66 17.09 -18.11 1.74
CA LYS A 66 18.53 -18.06 1.48
C LYS A 66 19.28 -17.23 2.52
N ARG A 67 18.71 -16.09 2.95
CA ARG A 67 19.35 -15.21 3.93
C ARG A 67 19.25 -15.75 5.35
N LEU A 68 18.03 -16.09 5.78
CA LEU A 68 17.77 -16.43 7.18
C LEU A 68 18.04 -17.88 7.52
N GLN A 69 18.11 -18.76 6.51
CA GLN A 69 18.22 -20.22 6.67
C GLN A 69 17.27 -20.75 7.77
N PRO A 70 15.95 -20.50 7.65
CA PRO A 70 15.01 -20.76 8.73
C PRO A 70 14.89 -22.25 9.05
N SER A 71 14.71 -22.58 10.33
CA SER A 71 14.38 -23.94 10.79
C SER A 71 13.01 -24.38 10.27
N ASP A 72 12.69 -25.67 10.34
CA ASP A 72 11.39 -26.17 9.85
C ASP A 72 10.21 -25.55 10.61
N ALA A 73 10.36 -25.27 11.91
CA ALA A 73 9.36 -24.55 12.69
C ALA A 73 9.21 -23.08 12.23
N GLN A 74 10.32 -22.40 11.91
CA GLN A 74 10.31 -21.02 11.39
C GLN A 74 9.71 -20.95 9.98
N LYS A 75 9.95 -21.95 9.12
CA LYS A 75 9.36 -22.04 7.78
C LYS A 75 7.83 -22.11 7.84
N VAL A 76 7.26 -22.84 8.80
CA VAL A 76 5.80 -22.88 8.99
C VAL A 76 5.25 -21.49 9.29
N LYS A 77 5.91 -20.71 10.15
CA LYS A 77 5.52 -19.33 10.45
C LYS A 77 5.73 -18.38 9.27
N LEU A 78 6.79 -18.57 8.49
CA LEU A 78 7.03 -17.82 7.25
C LEU A 78 5.91 -18.05 6.22
N THR A 79 5.46 -19.29 6.04
CA THR A 79 4.31 -19.61 5.18
C THR A 79 3.02 -18.98 5.71
N ALA A 80 2.79 -18.98 7.03
CA ALA A 80 1.62 -18.33 7.61
C ALA A 80 1.61 -16.80 7.35
N LEU A 81 2.78 -16.16 7.39
CA LEU A 81 2.94 -14.74 7.02
C LEU A 81 2.67 -14.50 5.53
N GLN A 82 3.16 -15.38 4.66
CA GLN A 82 2.85 -15.33 3.23
C GLN A 82 1.34 -15.44 2.98
N ASP A 83 0.67 -16.42 3.59
CA ASP A 83 -0.77 -16.63 3.47
C ASP A 83 -1.58 -15.44 3.99
N ALA A 84 -1.18 -14.85 5.12
CA ALA A 84 -1.81 -13.64 5.66
C ALA A 84 -1.70 -12.47 4.68
N THR A 85 -0.55 -12.32 4.03
CA THR A 85 -0.30 -11.28 3.02
C THR A 85 -1.18 -11.46 1.79
N PHE A 86 -1.30 -12.70 1.27
CA PHE A 86 -2.19 -12.98 0.14
C PHE A 86 -3.66 -12.77 0.49
N LYS A 87 -4.12 -13.26 1.65
CA LYS A 87 -5.50 -13.02 2.12
C LYS A 87 -5.81 -11.54 2.29
N ALA A 88 -4.86 -10.76 2.80
CA ALA A 88 -4.97 -9.31 2.90
C ALA A 88 -5.14 -8.66 1.51
N ALA A 89 -4.29 -9.02 0.55
CA ALA A 89 -4.38 -8.52 -0.82
C ALA A 89 -5.73 -8.87 -1.49
N ASP A 90 -6.20 -10.10 -1.35
CA ASP A 90 -7.50 -10.54 -1.89
C ASP A 90 -8.68 -9.80 -1.24
N SER A 91 -8.63 -9.65 0.09
CA SER A 91 -9.66 -8.91 0.84
C SER A 91 -9.73 -7.44 0.40
N LEU A 92 -8.57 -6.80 0.24
CA LEU A 92 -8.48 -5.44 -0.25
C LEU A 92 -9.02 -5.31 -1.68
N LYS A 93 -8.65 -6.24 -2.57
CA LYS A 93 -9.17 -6.29 -3.95
C LYS A 93 -10.69 -6.39 -3.98
N ALA A 94 -11.27 -7.23 -3.11
CA ALA A 94 -12.72 -7.38 -3.02
C ALA A 94 -13.42 -6.06 -2.65
N THR A 95 -12.83 -5.28 -1.73
CA THR A 95 -13.41 -3.98 -1.31
C THR A 95 -13.19 -2.86 -2.33
N CYS A 96 -12.22 -3.00 -3.23
CA CYS A 96 -11.94 -2.02 -4.29
C CYS A 96 -12.80 -2.17 -5.54
N ARG A 97 -13.72 -3.14 -5.59
CA ARG A 97 -14.70 -3.20 -6.69
C ARG A 97 -15.53 -1.92 -6.77
N PRO A 98 -15.94 -1.51 -7.98
CA PRO A 98 -16.80 -0.35 -8.18
C PRO A 98 -18.07 -0.55 -7.35
N SER A 99 -18.29 0.36 -6.40
CA SER A 99 -19.44 0.29 -5.52
C SER A 99 -20.67 0.77 -6.29
N THR A 100 -21.77 0.03 -6.16
CA THR A 100 -23.11 0.45 -6.62
C THR A 100 -23.69 1.60 -5.79
N ALA A 101 -22.90 2.19 -4.88
CA ALA A 101 -23.28 3.35 -4.10
C ALA A 101 -23.44 4.59 -4.99
N LEU A 102 -24.68 4.84 -5.43
CA LEU A 102 -25.02 5.97 -6.29
C LEU A 102 -25.31 7.26 -5.50
N THR A 103 -25.45 7.19 -4.18
CA THR A 103 -25.80 8.33 -3.32
C THR A 103 -24.60 8.76 -2.47
N PRO A 104 -24.48 10.06 -2.11
CA PRO A 104 -23.39 10.52 -1.26
C PRO A 104 -23.27 9.79 0.09
N PRO A 105 -24.36 9.52 0.85
CA PRO A 105 -24.27 8.70 2.07
C PRO A 105 -23.79 7.27 1.81
N ALA A 106 -24.31 6.61 0.76
CA ALA A 106 -23.89 5.25 0.43
C ALA A 106 -22.40 5.19 0.02
N ARG A 107 -21.88 6.22 -0.66
CA ARG A 107 -20.47 6.30 -1.03
C ARG A 107 -19.58 6.44 0.20
N LEU A 108 -20.02 7.22 1.18
CA LEU A 108 -19.31 7.39 2.44
C LEU A 108 -19.32 6.09 3.27
N ALA A 109 -20.44 5.38 3.31
CA ALA A 109 -20.53 4.05 3.93
C ALA A 109 -19.57 3.05 3.26
N ALA A 110 -19.57 2.98 1.92
CA ALA A 110 -18.67 2.12 1.17
C ALA A 110 -17.18 2.51 1.35
N ALA A 111 -16.87 3.79 1.60
CA ALA A 111 -15.52 4.21 1.96
C ALA A 111 -15.13 3.77 3.37
N SER A 112 -16.07 3.80 4.33
CA SER A 112 -15.85 3.27 5.68
C SER A 112 -15.54 1.77 5.66
N GLU A 113 -16.32 0.98 4.91
CA GLU A 113 -16.10 -0.48 4.77
C GLU A 113 -14.72 -0.80 4.20
N ARG A 114 -14.26 -0.05 3.19
CA ARG A 114 -12.90 -0.20 2.63
C ARG A 114 -11.82 0.07 3.67
N LEU A 115 -11.98 1.13 4.48
CA LEU A 115 -11.03 1.43 5.55
C LEU A 115 -11.03 0.34 6.64
N ASP A 116 -12.17 -0.28 6.90
CA ASP A 116 -12.28 -1.39 7.85
C ASP A 116 -11.59 -2.66 7.35
N ALA A 117 -11.80 -3.00 6.07
CA ALA A 117 -11.08 -4.09 5.45
C ALA A 117 -9.57 -3.86 5.43
N LEU A 118 -9.13 -2.63 5.13
CA LEU A 118 -7.71 -2.27 5.19
C LEU A 118 -7.14 -2.40 6.60
N LEU A 119 -7.85 -1.92 7.61
CA LEU A 119 -7.42 -2.07 9.00
C LEU A 119 -7.32 -3.56 9.40
N GLY A 120 -8.31 -4.37 9.01
CA GLY A 120 -8.30 -5.82 9.27
C GLY A 120 -7.13 -6.52 8.58
N ALA A 121 -6.88 -6.19 7.31
CA ALA A 121 -5.78 -6.71 6.51
C ALA A 121 -4.42 -6.40 7.16
N VAL A 122 -4.18 -5.13 7.54
CA VAL A 122 -2.93 -4.72 8.21
C VAL A 122 -2.75 -5.45 9.54
N LYS A 123 -3.80 -5.54 10.37
CA LYS A 123 -3.74 -6.29 11.64
C LYS A 123 -3.39 -7.76 11.44
N SER A 124 -3.98 -8.41 10.43
CA SER A 124 -3.71 -9.82 10.13
C SER A 124 -2.26 -10.03 9.71
N VAL A 125 -1.71 -9.16 8.86
CA VAL A 125 -0.31 -9.26 8.42
C VAL A 125 0.63 -8.97 9.57
N HIS A 126 0.36 -7.94 10.38
CA HIS A 126 1.15 -7.60 11.56
C HIS A 126 1.21 -8.77 12.56
N ALA A 127 0.07 -9.40 12.87
CA ALA A 127 0.05 -10.52 13.80
C ALA A 127 0.88 -11.70 13.29
N ALA A 128 0.78 -12.04 12.00
CA ALA A 128 1.58 -13.11 11.41
C ALA A 128 3.08 -12.76 11.35
N LEU A 129 3.40 -11.47 11.18
CA LEU A 129 4.77 -10.98 11.18
C LEU A 129 5.39 -11.07 12.58
N ASP A 130 4.68 -10.63 13.61
CA ASP A 130 5.11 -10.75 15.01
C ASP A 130 5.38 -12.21 15.38
N ASP A 131 4.48 -13.11 14.99
CA ASP A 131 4.61 -14.55 15.20
C ASP A 131 5.87 -15.12 14.54
N PHE A 132 6.18 -14.72 13.30
CA PHE A 132 7.39 -15.14 12.60
C PHE A 132 8.65 -14.52 13.24
N TYR A 133 8.65 -13.20 13.42
CA TYR A 133 9.78 -12.44 13.95
C TYR A 133 10.13 -12.85 15.38
N GLY A 134 9.14 -13.20 16.20
CA GLY A 134 9.32 -13.73 17.55
C GLY A 134 10.04 -15.09 17.60
N THR A 135 10.07 -15.85 16.49
CA THR A 135 10.80 -17.12 16.41
C THR A 135 12.23 -16.98 15.90
N LEU A 136 12.63 -15.81 15.42
CA LEU A 136 13.96 -15.57 14.85
C LEU A 136 15.02 -15.35 15.96
N SER A 137 16.25 -15.80 15.71
CA SER A 137 17.42 -15.39 16.50
C SER A 137 17.75 -13.91 16.26
N ASP A 138 18.57 -13.32 17.11
CA ASP A 138 18.93 -11.91 16.96
C ASP A 138 19.76 -11.64 15.68
N GLU A 139 20.57 -12.61 15.26
CA GLU A 139 21.29 -12.55 13.98
C GLU A 139 20.31 -12.62 12.79
N GLN A 140 19.31 -13.51 12.85
CA GLN A 140 18.28 -13.63 11.82
C GLN A 140 17.41 -12.36 11.76
N LYS A 141 17.08 -11.76 12.89
CA LYS A 141 16.36 -10.47 12.94
C LYS A 141 17.16 -9.36 12.26
N ALA A 142 18.45 -9.24 12.57
CA ALA A 142 19.32 -8.25 11.94
C ALA A 142 19.38 -8.43 10.41
N GLN A 143 19.49 -9.66 9.94
CA GLN A 143 19.45 -9.98 8.51
C GLN A 143 18.09 -9.68 7.88
N PHE A 144 16.99 -9.97 8.58
CA PHE A 144 15.63 -9.69 8.10
C PHE A 144 15.36 -8.18 8.02
N GLU A 145 15.89 -7.38 8.94
CA GLU A 145 15.77 -5.92 8.90
C GLU A 145 16.62 -5.29 7.79
N ALA A 146 17.79 -5.87 7.50
CA ALA A 146 18.67 -5.42 6.42
C ALA A 146 18.10 -5.65 5.01
N ILE A 147 17.00 -6.38 4.89
CA ILE A 147 16.24 -6.54 3.66
C ILE A 147 15.36 -5.30 3.38
N GLY A 148 14.94 -4.58 4.42
CA GLY A 148 14.15 -3.35 4.30
C GLY A 148 14.92 -2.23 3.59
N PRO A 149 14.24 -1.15 3.12
CA PRO A 149 14.93 -0.04 2.48
C PRO A 149 16.03 0.53 3.39
N ASP A 150 17.25 0.64 2.84
CA ASP A 150 18.42 1.15 3.55
C ASP A 150 18.10 2.48 4.26
N ARG A 151 18.23 2.50 5.59
CA ARG A 151 18.11 3.74 6.39
C ARG A 151 19.30 4.69 6.18
N SER A 152 20.32 4.28 5.42
CA SER A 152 21.54 5.04 5.17
C SER A 152 21.34 6.27 4.27
N GLY A 153 20.15 6.48 3.70
CA GLY A 153 19.83 7.70 2.95
C GLY A 153 19.41 8.91 3.79
N SER A 154 19.20 8.76 5.11
CA SER A 154 18.66 9.82 5.99
C SER A 154 19.69 10.43 6.94
N GLN A 155 20.92 9.92 6.97
CA GLN A 155 21.99 10.40 7.86
C GLN A 155 23.14 11.10 7.14
N GLN A 156 23.00 11.35 5.84
CA GLN A 156 24.00 12.07 5.03
C GLN A 156 23.44 13.43 4.58
N ALA A 157 22.94 14.20 5.54
CA ALA A 157 22.58 15.61 5.38
C ALA A 157 22.80 16.37 6.70
N SER A 158 23.93 16.10 7.35
CA SER A 158 24.44 16.94 8.44
C SER A 158 25.94 16.69 8.53
N ASN A 159 26.70 17.40 7.69
CA ASN A 159 28.10 17.79 7.89
C ASN A 159 28.67 18.19 6.52
N GLU A 160 28.60 19.47 6.18
CA GLU A 160 29.56 20.19 5.33
C GLU A 160 29.20 21.69 5.38
N ASP A 161 29.73 22.34 6.41
CA ASP A 161 29.89 23.79 6.47
C ASP A 161 31.00 24.24 5.51
N ALA A 162 30.77 25.39 4.87
CA ALA A 162 31.73 26.38 4.36
C ALA A 162 32.82 25.98 3.34
N GLU A 163 32.72 26.50 2.10
CA GLU A 163 33.73 27.42 1.53
C GLU A 163 33.31 28.04 0.17
N ASP A 164 34.00 29.14 -0.14
CA ASP A 164 33.70 30.26 -1.03
C ASP A 164 34.24 30.08 -2.48
N GLN A 165 33.38 30.36 -3.50
CA GLN A 165 33.67 30.74 -4.93
C GLN A 165 34.54 29.83 -5.86
N PRO A 166 34.56 30.04 -7.20
CA PRO A 166 33.52 30.49 -8.14
C PRO A 166 33.35 29.52 -9.36
N ALA A 167 32.37 29.85 -10.22
CA ALA A 167 31.91 29.08 -11.36
C ALA A 167 33.00 28.60 -12.35
N GLN A 168 33.09 27.27 -12.56
CA GLN A 168 33.69 26.68 -13.75
C GLN A 168 32.77 25.63 -14.38
N ARG A 169 32.36 25.94 -15.62
CA ARG A 169 31.75 25.03 -16.58
C ARG A 169 32.55 23.73 -16.65
N ARG A 170 31.99 22.62 -16.16
CA ARG A 170 32.42 21.29 -16.54
C ARG A 170 31.23 20.49 -17.09
N SER A 171 31.44 20.10 -18.33
CA SER A 171 30.69 19.22 -19.21
C SER A 171 29.85 18.20 -18.44
N ARG A 172 28.52 18.28 -18.58
CA ARG A 172 27.57 17.27 -18.10
C ARG A 172 27.79 15.98 -18.88
N GLY A 173 28.72 15.15 -18.41
CA GLY A 173 28.73 13.73 -18.74
C GLY A 173 27.43 13.12 -18.20
N ARG A 174 26.49 12.81 -19.10
CA ARG A 174 25.32 11.96 -18.80
C ARG A 174 25.84 10.60 -18.33
N ARG A 175 25.99 10.43 -17.01
CA ARG A 175 25.97 9.09 -16.41
C ARG A 175 24.54 8.60 -16.52
N HIS A 176 24.28 7.80 -17.54
CA HIS A 176 23.14 6.90 -17.52
C HIS A 176 23.38 5.93 -16.36
N HIS A 177 22.66 6.14 -15.25
CA HIS A 177 22.48 5.09 -14.27
C HIS A 177 21.76 3.94 -14.97
N ARG A 178 22.55 2.93 -15.30
CA ARG A 178 22.10 1.60 -15.68
C ARG A 178 21.17 1.13 -14.58
N HIS A 179 19.87 1.14 -14.85
CA HIS A 179 18.87 0.48 -14.03
C HIS A 179 19.15 -1.02 -14.13
N GLY A 180 20.02 -1.49 -13.22
CA GLY A 180 20.19 -2.90 -12.94
C GLY A 180 18.90 -3.44 -12.35
N ILE A 181 18.57 -4.65 -12.74
CA ILE A 181 17.33 -5.36 -12.44
C ILE A 181 17.12 -5.43 -10.91
N HIS A 182 16.17 -4.65 -10.36
CA HIS A 182 15.73 -4.75 -8.95
C HIS A 182 14.27 -5.22 -8.85
N GLY A 183 13.87 -6.18 -9.69
CA GLY A 183 12.48 -6.68 -9.72
C GLY A 183 12.02 -7.35 -8.43
N VAL A 184 12.93 -7.97 -7.67
CA VAL A 184 12.59 -8.75 -6.45
C VAL A 184 12.95 -8.04 -5.14
N GLU A 185 14.03 -7.26 -5.12
CA GLU A 185 14.39 -6.41 -3.97
C GLU A 185 13.36 -5.29 -3.75
N SER A 186 12.81 -4.74 -4.83
CA SER A 186 11.76 -3.71 -4.74
C SER A 186 10.49 -4.26 -4.09
N VAL A 187 10.18 -5.55 -4.26
CA VAL A 187 8.98 -6.19 -3.71
C VAL A 187 9.14 -6.47 -2.22
N LEU A 188 10.32 -6.97 -1.78
CA LEU A 188 10.64 -7.07 -0.34
C LEU A 188 10.58 -5.72 0.36
N ARG A 189 11.17 -4.69 -0.25
CA ARG A 189 11.11 -3.34 0.29
C ARG A 189 9.67 -2.85 0.37
N HIS A 190 8.83 -3.12 -0.61
CA HIS A 190 7.44 -2.68 -0.61
C HIS A 190 6.61 -3.35 0.50
N ILE A 191 6.73 -4.68 0.66
CA ILE A 191 6.03 -5.42 1.71
C ILE A 191 6.45 -4.95 3.11
N ILE A 192 7.77 -4.80 3.35
CA ILE A 192 8.29 -4.32 4.64
C ILE A 192 7.93 -2.85 4.89
N THR A 193 7.84 -2.02 3.84
CA THR A 193 7.41 -0.61 3.96
C THR A 193 5.92 -0.47 4.24
N ILE A 194 5.07 -1.37 3.74
CA ILE A 194 3.61 -1.31 3.97
C ILE A 194 3.26 -1.67 5.42
N VAL A 195 4.07 -2.53 6.07
CA VAL A 195 3.79 -3.03 7.43
C VAL A 195 4.43 -2.15 8.52
N ARG A 196 5.24 -1.14 8.16
CA ARG A 196 5.86 -0.17 9.08
C ARG A 196 5.14 1.16 9.10
#